data_AF-A9IBQ4-F1
#
_entry.id   AF-A9IBQ4-F1
#
_cell.length_a   1.000
_cell.length_b   1.000
_cell.length_c   1.000
_cell.angle_alpha   90.00
_cell.angle_beta   90.00
_cell.angle_gamma   90.00
#
_symmetry.space_group_name_H-M   'P 1'
#
loop_
_entity.id
_entity.type
_entity.pdbx_description
1 polymer ?
#
loop_
_entity_poly.entity_id
_entity_poly.type
_entity_poly.pdbx_seq_one_letter_code
_entity_poly.pdbx_strand_id
1 'polypeptide(L)'
;MSDIRSDIRWREDLLKGGPVERQSVLDLYARVDRWTAPVAVADDATLTWAELTSRRMGEKQAIESLMQAIANGAVKAVAHARTLGEMSFLRADVSRYFGTPLLEAGMSIQQLAKATGWKWESIAHWVDEGLLASESIQRRGQPCRVVLPHQLLAFRQSYIPLADLARSMGTKSSALSRLLPGVELVGAKQLPDGAMRGGLIRIADLGRLAVIGARAGHDLFVPAP
;
A
#
# COMPACT_ATOMS: atom_id res chain seq x y z
N MET A 1 29.93 20.26 -31.57
CA MET A 1 28.93 21.34 -31.70
C MET A 1 27.91 20.84 -32.72
N SER A 2 26.89 20.12 -32.24
CA SER A 2 25.57 20.64 -31.81
C SER A 2 24.71 20.99 -33.04
N ASP A 3 23.50 20.50 -33.25
CA ASP A 3 22.59 19.76 -32.38
C ASP A 3 21.55 18.98 -33.19
N ILE A 4 21.34 17.75 -32.74
CA ILE A 4 20.09 17.03 -32.47
C ILE A 4 18.86 17.39 -33.35
N ARG A 5 18.51 16.40 -34.17
CA ARG A 5 17.26 16.24 -34.94
C ARG A 5 16.03 16.48 -34.06
N SER A 6 15.19 17.41 -34.47
CA SER A 6 13.85 17.64 -33.91
C SER A 6 12.96 16.43 -34.16
N ASP A 7 12.59 15.75 -33.08
CA ASP A 7 11.73 14.56 -33.06
C ASP A 7 10.27 14.95 -33.35
N ILE A 8 9.62 14.18 -34.22
CA ILE A 8 8.31 14.46 -34.86
C ILE A 8 7.13 14.15 -33.93
N ARG A 9 7.40 13.66 -32.71
CA ARG A 9 6.38 13.23 -31.73
C ARG A 9 5.97 14.27 -30.68
N TRP A 10 6.30 15.55 -30.87
CA TRP A 10 5.97 16.60 -29.90
C TRP A 10 4.45 16.82 -29.69
N ARG A 11 3.60 16.39 -30.63
CA ARG A 11 2.14 16.54 -30.55
C ARG A 11 1.43 15.58 -29.59
N GLU A 12 2.14 14.62 -29.01
CA GLU A 12 1.52 13.56 -28.18
C GLU A 12 1.87 13.66 -26.69
N ASP A 13 2.68 14.64 -26.26
CA ASP A 13 3.13 14.77 -24.86
C ASP A 13 2.50 15.99 -24.18
N LEU A 14 1.34 15.79 -23.53
CA LEU A 14 0.67 16.79 -22.69
C LEU A 14 1.51 17.24 -21.47
N LEU A 15 2.63 16.56 -21.18
CA LEU A 15 3.35 16.66 -19.92
C LEU A 15 4.80 17.16 -20.07
N LYS A 16 5.13 17.80 -21.19
CA LYS A 16 6.29 18.69 -21.31
C LYS A 16 5.80 20.06 -21.74
N GLY A 17 5.90 21.04 -20.83
CA GLY A 17 5.36 22.39 -20.97
C GLY A 17 5.82 23.15 -22.22
N GLY A 18 5.10 22.97 -23.32
CA GLY A 18 5.01 23.89 -24.45
C GLY A 18 3.69 24.68 -24.41
N PRO A 19 3.46 25.61 -25.37
CA PRO A 19 2.20 26.35 -25.45
C PRO A 19 1.03 25.38 -25.67
N VAL A 20 0.13 25.30 -24.70
CA VAL A 20 -1.10 24.52 -24.78
C VAL A 20 -2.13 25.35 -25.56
N GLU A 21 -2.67 24.78 -26.65
CA GLU A 21 -3.73 25.44 -27.41
C GLU A 21 -4.99 25.55 -26.54
N ARG A 22 -5.45 26.79 -26.31
CA ARG A 22 -6.64 27.09 -25.50
C ARG A 22 -7.86 26.28 -25.97
N GLN A 23 -7.98 26.05 -27.27
CA GLN A 23 -9.09 25.29 -27.84
C GLN A 23 -9.11 23.84 -27.37
N SER A 24 -7.95 23.18 -27.26
CA SER A 24 -7.86 21.79 -26.80
C SER A 24 -8.34 21.61 -25.36
N VAL A 25 -8.11 22.60 -24.50
CA VAL A 25 -8.61 22.60 -23.11
C VAL A 25 -10.13 22.78 -23.07
N LEU A 26 -10.67 23.66 -23.91
CA LEU A 26 -12.12 23.88 -24.02
C LEU A 26 -12.82 22.62 -24.57
N ASP A 27 -12.24 21.97 -25.56
CA ASP A 27 -12.77 20.73 -26.15
C ASP A 27 -12.71 19.55 -25.17
N LEU A 28 -11.69 19.49 -24.32
CA LEU A 28 -11.63 18.52 -23.22
C LEU A 28 -12.71 18.81 -22.18
N TYR A 29 -12.85 20.05 -21.74
CA TYR A 29 -13.92 20.45 -20.81
C TYR A 29 -15.29 20.06 -21.36
N ALA A 30 -15.61 20.40 -22.61
CA ALA A 30 -16.90 20.09 -23.21
C ALA A 30 -17.16 18.58 -23.33
N ARG A 31 -16.11 17.77 -23.54
CA ARG A 31 -16.22 16.31 -23.55
C ARG A 31 -16.50 15.75 -22.15
N VAL A 32 -15.73 16.16 -21.15
CA VAL A 32 -15.91 15.68 -19.77
C VAL A 32 -17.27 16.11 -19.22
N ASP A 33 -17.67 17.36 -19.49
CA ASP A 33 -18.96 17.92 -19.10
C ASP A 33 -20.13 17.09 -19.65
N ARG A 34 -20.04 16.68 -20.93
CA ARG A 34 -21.06 15.82 -21.58
C ARG A 34 -21.25 14.47 -20.88
N TRP A 35 -20.21 13.91 -20.28
CA TRP A 35 -20.26 12.61 -19.61
C TRP A 35 -20.63 12.72 -18.12
N THR A 36 -20.79 13.94 -17.61
CA THR A 36 -21.14 14.20 -16.20
C THR A 36 -22.43 13.50 -15.84
N ALA A 37 -22.39 12.70 -14.79
CA ALA A 37 -23.53 12.01 -14.23
C ALA A 37 -23.70 12.51 -12.80
N PRO A 38 -24.63 13.44 -12.53
CA PRO A 38 -24.85 13.97 -11.19
C PRO A 38 -25.22 12.84 -10.22
N VAL A 39 -24.41 12.63 -9.19
CA VAL A 39 -24.70 11.70 -8.11
C VAL A 39 -24.62 12.49 -6.81
N ALA A 40 -25.62 12.35 -5.95
CA ALA A 40 -25.57 12.89 -4.59
C ALA A 40 -24.61 12.02 -3.77
N VAL A 41 -23.41 12.53 -3.50
CA VAL A 41 -22.36 11.83 -2.75
C VAL A 41 -21.84 12.79 -1.68
N ALA A 42 -21.49 12.26 -0.51
CA ALA A 42 -20.82 13.06 0.53
C ALA A 42 -19.48 13.61 0.01
N ASP A 43 -19.17 14.87 0.32
CA ASP A 43 -17.98 15.59 -0.19
C ASP A 43 -16.67 14.81 0.02
N ASP A 44 -16.52 14.12 1.17
CA ASP A 44 -15.33 13.33 1.52
C ASP A 44 -15.04 12.15 0.58
N ALA A 45 -16.02 11.74 -0.24
CA ALA A 45 -15.88 10.63 -1.19
C ALA A 45 -15.47 11.09 -2.61
N THR A 46 -15.20 12.38 -2.80
CA THR A 46 -14.86 12.95 -4.11
C THR A 46 -13.45 13.52 -4.17
N LEU A 47 -12.93 13.69 -5.39
CA LEU A 47 -11.65 14.32 -5.71
C LEU A 47 -11.81 15.21 -6.93
N THR A 48 -11.25 16.42 -6.89
CA THR A 48 -11.29 17.35 -8.02
C THR A 48 -10.16 17.09 -9.01
N TRP A 49 -10.34 17.48 -10.28
CA TRP A 49 -9.31 17.37 -11.31
C TRP A 49 -8.01 18.10 -10.91
N ALA A 50 -8.11 19.27 -10.28
CA ALA A 50 -6.96 20.04 -9.82
C ALA A 50 -6.13 19.28 -8.75
N GLU A 51 -6.75 18.34 -8.03
CA GLU A 51 -6.07 17.51 -7.04
C GLU A 51 -5.36 16.29 -7.65
N LEU A 52 -5.65 15.94 -8.91
CA LEU A 52 -5.03 14.83 -9.67
C LEU A 52 -3.61 15.18 -10.15
N THR A 53 -2.71 15.46 -9.21
CA THR A 53 -1.31 15.86 -9.51
C THR A 53 -0.32 14.79 -9.08
N SER A 54 0.86 14.77 -9.72
CA SER A 54 1.95 13.82 -9.40
C SER A 54 2.41 13.90 -7.94
N ARG A 55 2.36 15.10 -7.34
CA ARG A 55 2.70 15.32 -5.94
C ARG A 55 1.75 14.63 -4.96
N ARG A 56 0.50 14.40 -5.35
CA ARG A 56 -0.55 13.81 -4.51
C ARG A 56 -0.90 12.37 -4.90
N MET A 57 -0.63 11.96 -6.14
CA MET A 57 -1.11 10.68 -6.71
C MET A 57 -0.04 9.80 -7.37
N GLY A 58 1.24 10.20 -7.35
CA GLY A 58 2.36 9.33 -7.78
C GLY A 58 2.70 9.40 -9.28
N GLU A 59 3.06 8.24 -9.84
CA GLU A 59 3.71 8.07 -11.15
C GLU A 59 2.94 8.69 -12.35
N LYS A 60 3.69 9.31 -13.28
CA LYS A 60 3.19 10.05 -14.46
C LYS A 60 2.25 9.21 -15.34
N GLN A 61 2.53 7.91 -15.51
CA GLN A 61 1.74 7.02 -16.37
C GLN A 61 0.32 6.74 -15.85
N ALA A 62 0.16 6.66 -14.52
CA ALA A 62 -1.15 6.43 -13.90
C ALA A 62 -2.05 7.67 -14.05
N ILE A 63 -1.45 8.86 -13.96
CA ILE A 63 -2.14 10.13 -14.21
C ILE A 63 -2.56 10.21 -15.67
N GLU A 64 -1.66 9.93 -16.62
CA GLU A 64 -2.00 9.90 -18.06
C GLU A 64 -3.17 8.95 -18.35
N SER A 65 -3.10 7.72 -17.80
CA SER A 65 -4.14 6.71 -17.97
C SER A 65 -5.49 7.15 -17.40
N LEU A 66 -5.50 7.79 -16.22
CA LEU A 66 -6.71 8.36 -15.64
C LEU A 66 -7.25 9.52 -16.49
N MET A 67 -6.40 10.45 -16.93
CA MET A 67 -6.82 11.59 -17.75
C MET A 67 -7.46 11.11 -19.06
N GLN A 68 -6.92 10.06 -19.67
CA GLN A 68 -7.47 9.47 -20.88
C GLN A 68 -8.79 8.73 -20.61
N ALA A 69 -8.92 8.06 -19.46
CA ALA A 69 -10.17 7.42 -19.04
C ALA A 69 -11.29 8.44 -18.78
N ILE A 70 -10.96 9.59 -18.18
CA ILE A 70 -11.92 10.68 -18.01
C ILE A 70 -12.32 11.27 -19.37
N ALA A 71 -11.35 11.53 -20.25
CA ALA A 71 -11.60 12.08 -21.59
C ALA A 71 -12.51 11.18 -22.45
N ASN A 72 -12.41 9.85 -22.27
CA ASN A 72 -13.21 8.85 -22.97
C ASN A 72 -14.54 8.52 -22.27
N GLY A 73 -14.85 9.14 -21.12
CA GLY A 73 -16.09 8.94 -20.38
C GLY A 73 -16.15 7.65 -19.56
N ALA A 74 -15.02 6.95 -19.39
CA ALA A 74 -14.93 5.76 -18.55
C ALA A 74 -14.94 6.11 -17.05
N VAL A 75 -14.40 7.28 -16.69
CA VAL A 75 -14.55 7.91 -15.37
C VAL A 75 -15.39 9.17 -15.55
N LYS A 76 -16.51 9.26 -14.83
CA LYS A 76 -17.48 10.34 -14.99
C LYS A 76 -17.38 11.33 -13.85
N ALA A 77 -17.52 12.60 -14.18
CA ALA A 77 -17.67 13.63 -13.16
C ALA A 77 -19.02 13.45 -12.45
N VAL A 78 -19.01 13.66 -11.12
CA VAL A 78 -20.22 13.57 -10.27
C VAL A 78 -20.95 14.91 -10.15
N ALA A 79 -20.32 15.99 -10.59
CA ALA A 79 -20.90 17.33 -10.56
C ALA A 79 -20.38 18.15 -11.75
N HIS A 80 -21.26 19.00 -12.28
CA HIS A 80 -20.87 20.03 -13.24
C HIS A 80 -20.10 21.12 -12.51
N ALA A 81 -19.09 21.71 -13.16
CA ALA A 81 -18.26 22.75 -12.59
C ALA A 81 -17.93 23.82 -13.62
N ARG A 82 -17.49 25.02 -13.20
CA ARG A 82 -17.21 26.13 -14.13
C ARG A 82 -15.91 25.94 -14.89
N THR A 83 -15.01 25.13 -14.35
CA THR A 83 -13.72 24.82 -14.94
C THR A 83 -13.43 23.33 -14.84
N LEU A 84 -12.57 22.83 -15.73
CA LEU A 84 -12.13 21.43 -15.69
C LEU A 84 -11.49 21.09 -14.34
N GLY A 85 -10.73 22.04 -13.75
CA GLY A 85 -10.05 21.87 -12.46
C GLY A 85 -10.99 21.58 -11.29
N GLU A 86 -12.21 22.11 -11.33
CA GLU A 86 -13.23 21.99 -10.28
C GLU A 86 -14.13 20.77 -10.46
N MET A 87 -14.05 20.07 -11.61
CA MET A 87 -14.84 18.87 -11.84
C MET A 87 -14.44 17.79 -10.84
N SER A 88 -15.44 17.25 -10.16
CA SER A 88 -15.29 16.27 -9.08
C SER A 88 -15.56 14.86 -9.59
N PHE A 89 -14.78 13.90 -9.12
CA PHE A 89 -14.84 12.48 -9.50
C PHE A 89 -14.94 11.61 -8.25
N LEU A 90 -15.60 10.46 -8.36
CA LEU A 90 -15.64 9.48 -7.27
C LEU A 90 -14.25 8.95 -6.98
N ARG A 91 -13.83 9.02 -5.71
CA ARG A 91 -12.57 8.45 -5.25
C ARG A 91 -12.45 6.97 -5.62
N ALA A 92 -13.53 6.20 -5.50
CA ALA A 92 -13.55 4.78 -5.84
C ALA A 92 -13.26 4.48 -7.32
N ASP A 93 -13.75 5.31 -8.24
CA ASP A 93 -13.50 5.14 -9.68
C ASP A 93 -12.09 5.60 -10.05
N VAL A 94 -11.66 6.72 -9.46
CA VAL A 94 -10.30 7.26 -9.61
C VAL A 94 -9.25 6.25 -9.11
N SER A 95 -9.46 5.64 -7.94
CA SER A 95 -8.54 4.66 -7.34
C SER A 95 -8.30 3.42 -8.20
N ARG A 96 -9.20 3.06 -9.13
CA ARG A 96 -9.01 1.91 -10.05
C ARG A 96 -7.88 2.12 -11.04
N TYR A 97 -7.65 3.36 -11.46
CA TYR A 97 -6.58 3.72 -12.41
C TYR A 97 -5.23 3.92 -11.72
N PHE A 98 -5.26 4.06 -10.40
CA PHE A 98 -4.09 4.08 -9.54
C PHE A 98 -3.75 2.68 -8.96
N GLY A 99 -4.27 1.60 -9.56
CA GLY A 99 -3.88 0.22 -9.21
C GLY A 99 -2.41 -0.13 -9.48
N THR A 100 -1.77 0.54 -10.45
CA THR A 100 -0.33 0.40 -10.73
C THR A 100 0.54 0.99 -9.60
N PRO A 101 0.21 2.17 -9.03
CA PRO A 101 0.80 2.65 -7.77
C PRO A 101 0.65 1.70 -6.59
N LEU A 102 -0.32 0.78 -6.57
CA LEU A 102 -0.46 -0.19 -5.49
C LEU A 102 0.60 -1.30 -5.58
N LEU A 103 0.98 -1.70 -6.80
CA LEU A 103 2.10 -2.60 -7.09
C LEU A 103 3.47 -1.97 -6.82
N GLU A 104 3.57 -0.65 -6.99
CA GLU A 104 4.82 0.10 -6.76
C GLU A 104 4.95 0.64 -5.32
N ALA A 105 3.83 0.94 -4.67
CA ALA A 105 3.80 1.38 -3.27
C ALA A 105 3.83 0.20 -2.28
N GLY A 106 3.32 -0.96 -2.68
CA GLY A 106 3.28 -2.16 -1.84
C GLY A 106 4.26 -3.25 -2.28
N MET A 107 4.49 -4.21 -1.39
CA MET A 107 5.31 -5.38 -1.69
C MET A 107 4.41 -6.60 -1.88
N SER A 108 4.62 -7.34 -2.97
CA SER A 108 4.09 -8.72 -3.04
C SER A 108 4.65 -9.56 -1.90
N ILE A 109 3.98 -10.67 -1.55
CA ILE A 109 4.44 -11.59 -0.49
C ILE A 109 5.91 -12.01 -0.70
N GLN A 110 6.33 -12.26 -1.94
CA GLN A 110 7.71 -12.63 -2.25
C GLN A 110 8.69 -11.47 -2.05
N GLN A 111 8.33 -10.26 -2.47
CA GLN A 111 9.17 -9.07 -2.24
C GLN A 111 9.28 -8.77 -0.74
N LEU A 112 8.18 -8.89 0.01
CA LEU A 112 8.16 -8.69 1.45
C LEU A 112 9.05 -9.71 2.16
N ALA A 113 8.95 -10.99 1.79
CA ALA A 113 9.83 -12.05 2.30
C ALA A 113 11.31 -11.73 2.09
N LYS A 114 11.68 -11.23 0.91
CA LYS A 114 13.06 -10.82 0.60
C LYS A 114 13.49 -9.62 1.44
N ALA A 115 12.62 -8.62 1.61
CA ALA A 115 12.94 -7.39 2.33
C ALA A 115 13.07 -7.60 3.86
N THR A 116 12.25 -8.47 4.45
CA THR A 116 12.22 -8.71 5.90
C THR A 116 13.02 -9.94 6.33
N GLY A 117 13.33 -10.85 5.40
CA GLY A 117 13.90 -12.16 5.71
C GLY A 117 12.87 -13.13 6.32
N TRP A 118 11.59 -12.79 6.31
CA TRP A 118 10.53 -13.71 6.75
C TRP A 118 10.26 -14.78 5.69
N LYS A 119 9.78 -15.94 6.14
CA LYS A 119 9.37 -17.01 5.22
C LYS A 119 8.06 -16.64 4.55
N TRP A 120 8.01 -16.78 3.22
CA TRP A 120 6.83 -16.40 2.44
C TRP A 120 5.59 -17.19 2.86
N GLU A 121 5.74 -18.45 3.30
CA GLU A 121 4.63 -19.27 3.80
C GLU A 121 4.03 -18.70 5.08
N SER A 122 4.86 -18.10 5.94
CA SER A 122 4.40 -17.45 7.17
C SER A 122 3.66 -16.15 6.86
N ILE A 123 4.20 -15.34 5.94
CA ILE A 123 3.53 -14.11 5.48
C ILE A 123 2.16 -14.44 4.87
N ALA A 124 2.11 -15.42 3.95
CA ALA A 124 0.87 -15.83 3.31
C ALA A 124 -0.17 -16.26 4.35
N HIS A 125 0.25 -17.07 5.34
CA HIS A 125 -0.63 -17.49 6.41
C HIS A 125 -1.12 -16.32 7.27
N TRP A 126 -0.27 -15.35 7.63
CA TRP A 126 -0.72 -14.17 8.38
C TRP A 126 -1.73 -13.33 7.60
N VAL A 127 -1.60 -13.28 6.29
CA VAL A 127 -2.59 -12.63 5.42
C VAL A 127 -3.90 -13.43 5.40
N ASP A 128 -3.83 -14.76 5.28
CA ASP A 128 -5.01 -15.63 5.31
C ASP A 128 -5.78 -15.54 6.63
N GLU A 129 -5.06 -15.45 7.75
CA GLU A 129 -5.62 -15.30 9.10
C GLU A 129 -6.08 -13.85 9.40
N GLY A 130 -5.92 -12.92 8.47
CA GLY A 130 -6.27 -11.50 8.66
C GLY A 130 -5.38 -10.75 9.66
N LEU A 131 -4.26 -11.33 10.08
CA LEU A 131 -3.28 -10.72 10.97
C LEU A 131 -2.46 -9.65 10.24
N LEU A 132 -2.11 -9.90 8.98
CA LEU A 132 -1.45 -8.96 8.09
C LEU A 132 -2.42 -8.52 6.99
N ALA A 133 -2.84 -7.26 7.01
CA ALA A 133 -3.69 -6.70 5.96
C ALA A 133 -2.97 -6.73 4.60
N SER A 134 -3.73 -7.00 3.54
CA SER A 134 -3.23 -7.00 2.16
C SER A 134 -4.34 -6.61 1.20
N GLU A 135 -3.96 -6.04 0.06
CA GLU A 135 -4.85 -5.77 -1.06
C GLU A 135 -4.73 -6.87 -2.12
N SER A 136 -5.86 -7.28 -2.69
CA SER A 136 -5.88 -8.18 -3.84
C SER A 136 -5.91 -7.38 -5.14
N ILE A 137 -4.95 -7.66 -6.01
CA ILE A 137 -4.79 -7.00 -7.30
C ILE A 137 -4.69 -8.05 -8.42
N GLN A 138 -4.92 -7.64 -9.65
CA GLN A 138 -4.69 -8.47 -10.83
C GLN A 138 -3.34 -8.11 -11.47
N ARG A 139 -2.43 -9.07 -11.59
CA ARG A 139 -1.13 -8.90 -12.27
C ARG A 139 -1.02 -9.90 -13.41
N ARG A 140 -0.95 -9.41 -14.65
CA ARG A 140 -0.90 -10.25 -15.87
C ARG A 140 -2.03 -11.31 -15.92
N GLY A 141 -3.23 -10.94 -15.46
CA GLY A 141 -4.40 -11.83 -15.41
C GLY A 141 -4.41 -12.84 -14.25
N GLN A 142 -3.43 -12.78 -13.33
CA GLN A 142 -3.41 -13.62 -12.14
C GLN A 142 -3.67 -12.78 -10.87
N PRO A 143 -4.49 -13.27 -9.93
CA PRO A 143 -4.66 -12.60 -8.65
C PRO A 143 -3.35 -12.62 -7.87
N CYS A 144 -2.92 -11.46 -7.41
CA CYS A 144 -1.74 -11.26 -6.60
C CYS A 144 -2.13 -10.49 -5.33
N ARG A 145 -1.50 -10.83 -4.20
CA ARG A 145 -1.67 -10.10 -2.94
C ARG A 145 -0.48 -9.19 -2.70
N VAL A 146 -0.77 -7.95 -2.33
CA VAL A 146 0.21 -6.92 -2.06
C VAL A 146 -0.02 -6.32 -0.69
N VAL A 147 1.05 -6.14 0.06
CA VAL A 147 1.05 -5.52 1.39
C VAL A 147 1.57 -4.10 1.25
N LEU A 148 0.76 -3.13 1.66
CA LEU A 148 1.10 -1.71 1.63
C LEU A 148 1.97 -1.30 2.83
N PRO A 149 2.75 -0.21 2.75
CA PRO A 149 3.64 0.21 3.83
C PRO A 149 2.90 0.51 5.13
N HIS A 150 1.72 1.14 5.05
CA HIS A 150 0.91 1.43 6.23
C HIS A 150 0.31 0.15 6.86
N GLN A 151 -0.01 -0.87 6.05
CA GLN A 151 -0.48 -2.17 6.53
C GLN A 151 0.65 -2.91 7.26
N LEU A 152 1.87 -2.89 6.68
CA LEU A 152 3.06 -3.43 7.33
C LEU A 152 3.39 -2.68 8.63
N LEU A 153 3.26 -1.35 8.65
CA LEU A 153 3.48 -0.56 9.86
C LEU A 153 2.47 -0.92 10.94
N ALA A 154 1.18 -0.98 10.62
CA ALA A 154 0.12 -1.37 11.56
C ALA A 154 0.35 -2.79 12.12
N PHE A 155 0.76 -3.73 11.25
CA PHE A 155 1.17 -5.07 11.67
C PHE A 155 2.33 -5.02 12.67
N ARG A 156 3.39 -4.26 12.37
CA ARG A 156 4.56 -4.12 13.25
C ARG A 156 4.30 -3.32 14.53
N GLN A 157 3.23 -2.53 14.60
CA GLN A 157 2.77 -1.88 15.83
C GLN A 157 2.04 -2.84 16.76
N SER A 158 1.48 -3.91 16.22
CA SER A 158 0.69 -4.89 16.98
C SER A 158 1.50 -6.16 17.31
N TYR A 159 2.37 -6.57 16.39
CA TYR A 159 3.01 -7.88 16.42
C TYR A 159 4.52 -7.78 16.15
N ILE A 160 5.26 -8.69 16.78
CA ILE A 160 6.65 -8.98 16.42
C ILE A 160 6.79 -10.47 16.08
N PRO A 161 7.40 -10.82 14.93
CA PRO A 161 7.72 -12.21 14.64
C PRO A 161 8.70 -12.78 15.66
N LEU A 162 8.39 -13.96 16.21
CA LEU A 162 9.25 -14.65 17.18
C LEU A 162 10.67 -14.89 16.62
N ALA A 163 10.78 -15.12 15.31
CA ALA A 163 12.07 -15.30 14.64
C ALA A 163 12.94 -14.04 14.64
N ASP A 164 12.32 -12.86 14.50
CA ASP A 164 13.05 -11.59 14.57
C ASP A 164 13.50 -11.30 15.99
N LEU A 165 12.61 -11.50 16.97
CA LEU A 165 12.95 -11.33 18.38
C LEU A 165 14.08 -12.30 18.79
N ALA A 166 13.97 -13.59 18.45
CA ALA A 166 15.01 -14.57 18.74
C ALA A 166 16.35 -14.20 18.08
N ARG A 167 16.35 -13.76 16.82
CA ARG A 167 17.56 -13.29 16.13
C ARG A 167 18.18 -12.09 16.86
N SER A 168 17.37 -11.11 17.26
CA SER A 168 17.85 -9.94 18.01
C SER A 168 18.43 -10.29 19.38
N MET A 169 17.95 -11.37 20.00
CA MET A 169 18.44 -11.91 21.27
C MET A 169 19.57 -12.95 21.10
N GLY A 170 20.05 -13.20 19.89
CA GLY A 170 21.10 -14.19 19.62
C GLY A 170 20.69 -15.64 19.91
N THR A 171 19.39 -15.96 19.87
CA THR A 171 18.86 -17.30 20.20
C THR A 171 18.00 -17.88 19.06
N LYS A 172 17.56 -19.12 19.22
CA LYS A 172 16.65 -19.80 18.28
C LYS A 172 15.20 -19.56 18.69
N SER A 173 14.28 -19.41 17.73
CA SER A 173 12.85 -19.25 18.01
C SER A 173 12.28 -20.34 18.92
N SER A 174 12.70 -21.59 18.71
CA SER A 174 12.27 -22.74 19.52
C SER A 174 12.85 -22.75 20.95
N ALA A 175 13.99 -22.10 21.17
CA ALA A 175 14.52 -21.88 22.52
C ALA A 175 13.75 -20.74 23.19
N LEU A 176 13.56 -19.62 22.48
CA LEU A 176 12.83 -18.47 23.00
C LEU A 176 11.36 -18.79 23.33
N SER A 177 10.66 -19.56 22.50
CA SER A 177 9.27 -19.95 22.79
C SER A 177 9.12 -20.73 24.09
N ARG A 178 10.14 -21.52 24.47
CA ARG A 178 10.15 -22.26 25.75
C ARG A 178 10.39 -21.34 26.96
N LEU A 179 11.04 -20.19 26.75
CA LEU A 179 11.33 -19.20 27.78
C LEU A 179 10.21 -18.19 27.99
N LEU A 180 9.15 -18.23 27.18
CA LEU A 180 7.99 -17.35 27.27
C LEU A 180 6.71 -18.14 27.63
N PRO A 181 6.69 -18.95 28.71
CA PRO A 181 5.49 -19.66 29.12
C PRO A 181 4.43 -18.65 29.56
N GLY A 182 3.33 -18.56 28.81
CA GLY A 182 2.26 -17.60 29.07
C GLY A 182 2.14 -16.48 28.03
N VAL A 183 3.06 -16.39 27.08
CA VAL A 183 2.87 -15.58 25.87
C VAL A 183 2.21 -16.45 24.80
N GLU A 184 1.02 -16.06 24.37
CA GLU A 184 0.36 -16.70 23.25
C GLU A 184 1.11 -16.39 21.94
N LEU A 185 1.50 -17.44 21.21
CA LEU A 185 2.06 -17.30 19.87
C LEU A 185 0.93 -17.37 18.85
N VAL A 186 0.53 -16.22 18.33
CA VAL A 186 -0.54 -16.12 17.32
C VAL A 186 0.00 -16.30 15.90
N GLY A 187 -0.85 -16.72 14.96
CA GLY A 187 -0.47 -16.88 13.55
C GLY A 187 0.59 -17.94 13.28
N ALA A 188 0.82 -18.84 14.23
CA ALA A 188 1.75 -19.96 14.08
C ALA A 188 1.10 -21.07 13.25
N LYS A 189 1.68 -21.38 12.10
CA LYS A 189 1.28 -22.50 11.25
C LYS A 189 1.97 -23.78 11.70
N GLN A 190 1.19 -24.82 11.95
CA GLN A 190 1.72 -26.17 12.16
C GLN A 190 2.16 -26.78 10.82
N LEU A 191 3.39 -27.28 10.78
CA LEU A 191 3.95 -28.00 9.65
C LEU A 191 3.62 -29.50 9.76
N PRO A 192 3.73 -30.27 8.65
CA PRO A 192 3.48 -31.72 8.67
C PRO A 192 4.39 -32.50 9.63
N ASP A 193 5.56 -31.96 9.98
CA ASP A 193 6.51 -32.51 10.95
C ASP A 193 6.17 -32.14 12.41
N GLY A 194 5.05 -31.45 12.64
CA GLY A 194 4.61 -30.96 13.94
C GLY A 194 5.29 -29.67 14.41
N ALA A 195 6.27 -29.15 13.66
CA ALA A 195 6.93 -27.90 14.01
C ALA A 195 6.01 -26.69 13.77
N MET A 196 6.12 -25.67 14.62
CA MET A 196 5.37 -24.41 14.45
C MET A 196 6.24 -23.37 13.73
N ARG A 197 5.69 -22.71 12.70
CA ARG A 197 6.36 -21.63 11.96
C ARG A 197 5.51 -20.38 11.92
N GLY A 198 6.20 -19.23 11.89
CA GLY A 198 5.53 -17.93 11.75
C GLY A 198 4.84 -17.45 13.03
N GLY A 199 5.20 -17.96 14.21
CA GLY A 199 4.63 -17.45 15.46
C GLY A 199 4.91 -15.95 15.63
N LEU A 200 3.87 -15.22 15.99
CA LEU A 200 3.89 -13.80 16.32
C LEU A 200 3.63 -13.62 17.81
N ILE A 201 4.29 -12.63 18.40
CA ILE A 201 4.01 -12.16 19.75
C ILE A 201 3.33 -10.81 19.64
N ARG A 202 2.25 -10.59 20.40
CA ARG A 202 1.66 -9.26 20.53
C ARG A 202 2.59 -8.36 21.32
N ILE A 203 2.85 -7.15 20.83
CA ILE A 203 3.72 -6.19 21.52
C ILE A 203 3.21 -5.87 22.93
N ALA A 204 1.89 -5.84 23.10
CA ALA A 204 1.27 -5.66 24.42
C ALA A 204 1.69 -6.75 25.43
N ASP A 205 1.87 -8.00 24.99
CA ASP A 205 2.24 -9.11 25.88
C ASP A 205 3.70 -9.01 26.32
N LEU A 206 4.59 -8.53 25.44
CA LEU A 206 5.96 -8.17 25.83
C LEU A 206 5.98 -7.05 26.87
N GLY A 207 5.15 -6.01 26.68
CA GLY A 207 5.01 -4.94 27.66
C GLY A 207 4.53 -5.45 29.02
N ARG A 208 3.54 -6.36 29.04
CA ARG A 208 3.07 -6.99 30.28
C ARG A 208 4.17 -7.79 30.96
N LEU A 209 4.95 -8.58 30.21
CA LEU A 209 6.07 -9.34 30.76
C LEU A 209 7.14 -8.44 31.37
N ALA A 210 7.49 -7.34 30.69
CA ALA A 210 8.44 -6.36 31.21
C ALA A 210 7.93 -5.73 32.52
N VAL A 211 6.64 -5.38 32.58
CA VAL A 211 6.03 -4.84 33.82
C VAL A 211 6.05 -5.87 34.96
N ILE A 212 5.76 -7.14 34.67
CA ILE A 212 5.83 -8.21 35.67
C ILE A 212 7.26 -8.38 36.19
N GLY A 213 8.24 -8.44 35.29
CA GLY A 213 9.65 -8.54 35.65
C GLY A 213 10.13 -7.37 36.51
N ALA A 214 9.76 -6.14 36.14
CA ALA A 214 10.09 -4.95 36.92
C ALA A 214 9.43 -4.97 38.31
N ARG A 215 8.16 -5.40 38.41
CA ARG A 215 7.45 -5.53 39.70
C ARG A 215 8.03 -6.62 40.59
N ALA A 216 8.59 -7.67 40.01
CA ALA A 216 9.26 -8.74 40.75
C ALA A 216 10.62 -8.32 41.32
N GLY A 217 11.05 -7.06 41.12
CA GLY A 217 12.33 -6.57 41.61
C GLY A 217 13.54 -7.11 40.84
N HIS A 218 13.31 -7.77 39.70
CA HIS A 218 14.39 -8.08 38.77
C HIS A 218 14.77 -6.78 38.06
N ASP A 219 15.98 -6.32 38.32
CA ASP A 219 16.56 -5.23 37.54
C ASP A 219 16.79 -5.74 36.11
N LEU A 220 15.81 -5.49 35.23
CA LEU A 220 15.72 -6.07 33.88
C LEU A 220 16.88 -5.64 32.95
N PHE A 221 17.76 -4.75 33.41
CA PHE A 221 18.87 -4.19 32.65
C PHE A 221 20.25 -4.52 33.23
N VAL A 222 20.32 -5.33 34.29
CA VAL A 222 21.61 -5.87 34.78
C VAL A 222 21.93 -7.13 33.97
N PRO A 223 23.13 -7.22 33.34
CA PRO A 223 23.51 -8.43 32.63
C PRO A 223 23.49 -9.63 33.59
N ALA A 224 22.89 -10.75 33.18
CA ALA A 224 23.04 -12.00 33.91
C ALA A 224 24.55 -12.33 34.03
N PRO A 225 25.03 -12.77 35.20
CA PRO A 225 26.44 -13.09 35.42
C PRO A 225 26.93 -14.27 34.59
#